data_AF-A0A7J9YVT6-F1
#
_entry.id   AF-A0A7J9YVT6-F1
#
_cell.length_a   1.000
_cell.length_b   1.000
_cell.length_c   1.000
_cell.angle_alpha   90.00
_cell.angle_beta   90.00
_cell.angle_gamma   90.00
#
_symmetry.space_group_name_H-M   'P 1'
#
loop_
_entity.id
_entity.type
_entity.pdbx_description
1 polymer ?
#
loop_
_entity_poly.entity_id
_entity_poly.type
_entity_poly.pdbx_seq_one_letter_code
_entity_poly.pdbx_strand_id
1 'polypeptide(L)' 'MAEGSSPDGRPKGAARPFEVVVAGGGIAGLEALLALREIAGERVSLTLVSASPSSPTGR' A
#
# COMPACT_ATOMS: atom_id res chain seq x y z
N MET A 1 -35.91 5.38 13.10
CA MET A 1 -35.13 5.60 11.87
C MET A 1 -34.13 4.47 11.79
N ALA A 2 -34.35 3.49 10.91
CA ALA A 2 -33.52 2.28 10.81
C ALA A 2 -32.51 2.49 9.67
N GLU A 3 -31.22 2.47 9.98
CA GLU A 3 -30.13 2.45 9.00
C GLU A 3 -30.16 1.13 8.22
N GLY A 4 -30.00 1.23 6.90
CA GLY A 4 -30.06 0.09 5.99
C GLY A 4 -29.04 -0.99 6.33
N SER A 5 -29.53 -2.21 6.58
CA SER A 5 -28.70 -3.40 6.62
C SER A 5 -28.15 -3.66 5.22
N SER A 6 -26.82 -3.53 5.06
CA SER A 6 -26.14 -4.05 3.89
C SER A 6 -26.40 -5.56 3.81
N PRO A 7 -26.80 -6.11 2.64
CA PRO A 7 -27.30 -7.49 2.50
C PRO A 7 -26.28 -8.59 2.79
N ASP A 8 -25.03 -8.22 3.07
CA ASP A 8 -23.88 -9.14 3.04
C ASP A 8 -23.34 -9.53 4.42
N GLY A 9 -24.02 -9.15 5.52
CA GLY A 9 -23.74 -9.63 6.89
C GLY A 9 -22.34 -9.31 7.45
N ARG A 10 -21.44 -8.70 6.67
CA ARG A 10 -20.10 -8.36 7.12
C ARG A 10 -20.20 -7.17 8.08
N PRO A 11 -19.58 -7.25 9.27
CA PRO A 11 -19.35 -6.04 10.06
C PRO A 11 -18.65 -5.02 9.15
N LYS A 12 -18.98 -3.73 9.27
CA LYS A 12 -18.17 -2.62 8.69
C LYS A 12 -16.83 -2.57 9.43
N GLY A 13 -16.09 -3.68 9.39
CA GLY A 13 -14.80 -3.90 10.03
C GLY A 13 -13.72 -3.25 9.18
N ALA A 14 -12.70 -2.73 9.87
CA ALA A 14 -11.56 -1.99 9.34
C ALA A 14 -11.33 -2.19 7.83
N ALA A 15 -11.45 -1.10 7.07
CA ALA A 15 -11.12 -1.11 5.65
C ALA A 15 -9.72 -1.68 5.47
N ARG A 16 -9.58 -2.70 4.61
CA ARG A 16 -8.27 -3.27 4.27
C ARG A 16 -7.39 -2.16 3.66
N PRO A 17 -6.08 -2.13 3.95
CA PRO A 17 -5.16 -1.21 3.29
C PRO A 17 -5.23 -1.36 1.76
N PHE A 18 -5.04 -0.25 1.05
CA PHE A 18 -4.98 -0.24 -0.40
C PHE A 18 -3.59 -0.69 -0.86
N GLU A 19 -3.53 -1.74 -1.67
CA GLU A 19 -2.28 -2.31 -2.17
C GLU A 19 -1.73 -1.47 -3.32
N VAL A 20 -0.49 -0.99 -3.20
CA VAL A 20 0.18 -0.15 -4.19
C VAL A 20 1.51 -0.78 -4.59
N VAL A 21 1.72 -0.91 -5.91
CA VAL A 21 3.00 -1.35 -6.47
C VAL A 21 3.66 -0.17 -7.18
N VAL A 22 4.87 0.18 -6.77
CA VAL A 22 5.73 1.15 -7.45
C VAL A 22 6.74 0.37 -8.30
N ALA A 23 6.69 0.53 -9.62
CA ALA A 23 7.63 -0.10 -10.54
C ALA A 23 8.76 0.88 -10.88
N GLY A 24 9.92 0.70 -10.25
CA GLY A 24 11.15 1.45 -10.47
C GLY A 24 11.86 1.80 -9.16
N GLY A 25 13.08 1.29 -8.96
CA GLY A 25 13.91 1.59 -7.77
C GLY A 25 14.77 2.85 -7.88
N GLY A 26 14.40 3.80 -8.73
CA GLY A 26 15.07 5.10 -8.86
C GLY A 26 14.52 6.14 -7.88
N ILE A 27 15.05 7.37 -7.93
CA ILE A 27 14.66 8.46 -7.03
C ILE A 27 13.15 8.72 -7.09
N ALA A 28 12.57 8.83 -8.29
CA ALA A 28 11.14 9.06 -8.43
C ALA A 28 10.27 7.98 -7.77
N GLY A 29 10.71 6.72 -7.81
CA GLY A 29 9.99 5.62 -7.16
C GLY A 29 10.08 5.69 -5.64
N LEU A 30 11.25 6.03 -5.10
CA LEU A 30 11.43 6.21 -3.66
C LEU A 30 10.67 7.43 -3.13
N GLU A 31 10.75 8.57 -3.82
CA GLU A 31 9.98 9.78 -3.48
C GLU A 31 8.47 9.50 -3.50
N ALA A 32 7.98 8.74 -4.50
CA ALA A 32 6.58 8.33 -4.54
C ALA A 32 6.19 7.49 -3.32
N LEU A 33 7.03 6.56 -2.87
CA LEU A 33 6.78 5.77 -1.65
C LEU A 33 6.71 6.64 -0.40
N LEU A 34 7.65 7.57 -0.25
CA LEU A 34 7.71 8.47 0.90
C LEU A 34 6.48 9.38 0.93
N ALA A 35 6.14 10.00 -0.21
CA ALA A 35 4.96 10.82 -0.34
C ALA A 35 3.66 10.03 -0.07
N LEU A 36 3.55 8.80 -0.57
CA LEU A 36 2.40 7.93 -0.30
C LEU A 36 2.30 7.57 1.19
N ARG A 37 3.41 7.26 1.85
CA ARG A 37 3.41 6.99 3.29
C ARG A 37 3.00 8.22 4.09
N GLU A 38 3.48 9.40 3.70
CA GLU A 38 3.15 10.67 4.36
C GLU A 38 1.64 10.98 4.26
N ILE A 39 1.06 10.90 3.06
CA ILE A 39 -0.34 11.29 2.84
C ILE A 39 -1.34 10.20 3.25
N ALA A 40 -0.98 8.92 3.11
CA ALA A 40 -1.91 7.81 3.28
C ALA A 40 -1.68 6.98 4.55
N GLY A 41 -0.46 7.01 5.12
CA GLY A 41 -0.12 6.26 6.32
C GLY A 41 -0.43 4.77 6.19
N GLU A 42 -1.05 4.20 7.21
CA GLU A 42 -1.42 2.78 7.27
C GLU A 42 -2.62 2.41 6.39
N ARG A 43 -3.20 3.37 5.65
CA ARG A 43 -4.27 3.10 4.69
C ARG A 43 -3.75 2.48 3.40
N VAL A 44 -2.43 2.44 3.19
CA VAL A 44 -1.78 1.81 2.03
C VAL A 44 -0.77 0.77 2.46
N SER A 45 -0.70 -0.32 1.70
CA SER A 45 0.37 -1.31 1.75
C SER A 45 1.22 -1.13 0.50
N LEU A 46 2.53 -0.92 0.67
CA LEU A 46 3.43 -0.47 -0.38
C LEU A 46 4.41 -1.58 -0.78
N THR A 47 4.50 -1.88 -2.07
CA THR A 47 5.50 -2.78 -2.66
C THR A 47 6.35 -2.03 -3.69
N LEU A 48 7.68 -2.14 -3.59
CA LEU A 48 8.61 -1.60 -4.58
C LEU A 48 9.16 -2.74 -5.44
N VAL A 49 9.08 -2.58 -6.75
CA VAL A 49 9.70 -3.49 -7.72
C VAL A 49 10.79 -2.71 -8.45
N SER A 50 12.02 -3.24 -8.48
CA SER A 50 13.14 -2.66 -9.22
C SER A 50 13.63 -3.62 -10.29
N ALA A 51 14.13 -3.07 -11.40
CA ALA A 51 14.65 -3.85 -12.53
C ALA A 51 16.01 -4.51 -12.23
N SER A 52 16.77 -3.95 -11.29
CA SER A 52 18.00 -4.57 -10.79
C SER A 52 17.72 -5.24 -9.46
N PRO A 53 18.17 -6.50 -9.25
CA PRO A 53 18.12 -7.09 -7.93
C PRO A 53 18.93 -6.23 -6.96
N SER A 54 18.33 -5.82 -5.85
CA SER A 54 19.11 -5.37 -4.69
C SER A 54 19.91 -6.58 -4.23
N SER A 55 21.23 -6.54 -4.39
CA SER A 55 22.11 -7.66 -4.03
C SER A 55 21.85 -8.09 -2.59
N PRO A 56 21.49 -9.37 -2.31
CA PRO A 56 21.63 -9.90 -0.98
C PRO A 56 23.13 -10.09 -0.77
N THR A 57 23.80 -9.11 -0.15
CA THR A 57 25.22 -9.25 0.19
C THR A 57 25.35 -10.35 1.25
N GLY A 58 25.57 -11.58 0.79
CA GLY A 58 26.18 -12.66 1.55
C GLY A 58 27.69 -12.47 1.50
N ARG A 59 28.22 -11.74 2.47
CA ARG A 59 29.61 -11.86 2.91
C ARG A 59 29.64 -11.98 4.41
#